data_AF-A0A842WUR1-F1
#
_entry.id   AF-A0A842WUR1-F1
#
_cell.length_a   1.000
_cell.length_b   1.000
_cell.length_c   1.000
_cell.angle_alpha   90.00
_cell.angle_beta   90.00
_cell.angle_gamma   90.00
#
_symmetry.space_group_name_H-M   'P 1'
#
loop_
_entity.id
_entity.type
_entity.pdbx_description
1 polymer ?
#
loop_
_entity_poly.entity_id
_entity_poly.type
_entity_poly.pdbx_seq_one_letter_code
_entity_poly.pdbx_strand_id
1 'polypeptide(L)'
;MGTARLLASAISGGFKMMAKAYMAIRRGKGQVKDGAKTFYEKLQEQGIPQDVAKEITSMYTESGMEFLSIRKMMQLASQFND
;
A
#
# COMPACT_ATOMS: atom_id res chain seq x y z
N MET A 1 -30.70 18.02 -20.89
CA MET A 1 -29.22 17.94 -20.88
C MET A 1 -28.60 18.14 -19.47
N GLY A 2 -29.22 17.66 -18.39
CA GLY A 2 -28.73 17.91 -17.01
C GLY A 2 -28.14 16.68 -16.31
N THR A 3 -28.75 15.51 -16.49
CA THR A 3 -28.39 14.27 -15.77
C THR A 3 -27.12 13.61 -16.28
N ALA A 4 -26.89 13.59 -17.60
CA ALA A 4 -25.69 12.99 -18.20
C ALA A 4 -24.38 13.72 -17.81
N ARG A 5 -24.41 15.06 -17.65
CA ARG A 5 -23.24 15.84 -17.19
C ARG A 5 -22.93 15.59 -15.71
N LEU A 6 -23.95 15.46 -14.87
CA LEU A 6 -23.80 15.15 -13.44
C LEU A 6 -23.22 13.74 -13.24
N LEU A 7 -23.71 12.75 -13.99
CA LEU A 7 -23.17 11.39 -13.95
C LEU A 7 -21.71 11.35 -14.46
N ALA A 8 -21.39 12.05 -15.55
CA ALA A 8 -20.02 12.11 -16.07
C ALA A 8 -19.05 12.82 -15.11
N SER A 9 -19.48 13.87 -14.41
CA SER A 9 -18.66 14.56 -13.41
C SER A 9 -18.49 13.75 -12.12
N ALA A 10 -19.49 13.00 -11.69
CA ALA A 10 -19.38 12.07 -10.56
C ALA A 10 -18.44 10.88 -10.89
N ILE A 11 -18.57 10.29 -12.08
CA ILE A 11 -17.71 9.20 -12.56
C ILE A 11 -16.26 9.68 -12.72
N SER A 12 -16.03 10.84 -13.34
CA SER A 12 -14.68 11.38 -13.51
C SER A 12 -14.02 11.81 -12.19
N GLY A 13 -14.80 12.35 -11.25
CA GLY A 13 -14.33 12.67 -9.89
C GLY A 13 -13.93 11.41 -9.10
N GLY A 14 -14.79 10.39 -9.11
CA GLY A 14 -14.53 9.10 -8.45
C GLY A 14 -13.35 8.35 -9.07
N PHE A 15 -13.24 8.33 -10.40
CA PHE A 15 -12.11 7.71 -11.10
C PHE A 15 -10.78 8.39 -10.77
N LYS A 16 -10.75 9.73 -10.72
CA LYS A 16 -9.56 10.50 -10.36
C LYS A 16 -9.10 10.23 -8.92
N MET A 17 -10.04 10.10 -7.99
CA MET A 17 -9.78 9.67 -6.61
C MET A 17 -9.15 8.27 -6.58
N MET A 18 -9.76 7.29 -7.26
CA MET A 18 -9.26 5.92 -7.31
C MET A 18 -7.87 5.82 -7.95
N ALA A 19 -7.61 6.57 -9.03
CA ALA A 19 -6.30 6.63 -9.65
C ALA A 19 -5.22 7.19 -8.70
N LYS A 20 -5.54 8.24 -7.94
CA LYS A 20 -4.64 8.79 -6.92
C LYS A 20 -4.40 7.81 -5.78
N ALA A 21 -5.43 7.14 -5.29
CA ALA A 21 -5.31 6.12 -4.25
C ALA A 21 -4.43 4.95 -4.71
N TYR A 22 -4.65 4.46 -5.93
CA TYR A 22 -3.80 3.43 -6.54
C TYR A 22 -2.33 3.86 -6.63
N MET A 23 -2.07 5.09 -7.07
CA MET A 23 -0.71 5.64 -7.14
C MET A 23 -0.06 5.79 -5.75
N ALA A 24 -0.82 6.25 -4.75
CA ALA A 24 -0.34 6.35 -3.38
C ALA A 24 0.04 4.97 -2.82
N ILE A 25 -0.80 3.96 -3.05
CA ILE A 25 -0.54 2.58 -2.62
C ILE A 25 0.68 2.00 -3.34
N ARG A 26 0.80 2.22 -4.65
CA ARG A 26 1.98 1.80 -5.43
C ARG A 26 3.26 2.43 -4.88
N ARG A 27 3.25 3.71 -4.54
CA ARG A 27 4.40 4.41 -3.93
C ARG A 27 4.70 3.87 -2.53
N GLY A 28 3.69 3.66 -1.70
CA GLY A 28 3.86 3.06 -0.38
C GLY A 28 4.51 1.67 -0.45
N LYS A 29 4.11 0.84 -1.43
CA LYS A 29 4.73 -0.48 -1.63
C LYS A 29 6.21 -0.37 -2.02
N GLY A 30 6.58 0.69 -2.75
CA GLY A 30 7.99 1.01 -3.01
C GLY A 30 8.74 1.33 -1.73
N GLN A 31 8.20 2.22 -0.90
CA GLN A 31 8.80 2.61 0.37
C GLN A 31 8.96 1.45 1.35
N VAL A 32 8.00 0.52 1.42
CA VAL A 32 8.12 -0.69 2.25
C VAL A 32 9.29 -1.55 1.78
N LYS A 33 9.47 -1.74 0.47
CA LYS A 33 10.60 -2.51 -0.08
C LYS A 33 11.94 -1.82 0.17
N ASP A 34 12.00 -0.50 -0.03
CA ASP A 34 13.22 0.27 0.20
C ASP A 34 13.60 0.25 1.69
N GLY A 35 12.61 0.46 2.58
CA GLY A 35 12.78 0.37 4.02
C GLY A 35 13.20 -1.03 4.49
N ALA A 36 12.63 -2.09 3.90
CA ALA A 36 13.01 -3.46 4.19
C ALA A 36 14.48 -3.74 3.82
N LYS A 37 14.96 -3.19 2.70
CA LYS A 37 16.37 -3.28 2.30
C LYS A 37 17.28 -2.62 3.34
N THR A 38 16.99 -1.37 3.71
CA THR A 38 17.76 -0.65 4.73
C THR A 38 17.70 -1.36 6.08
N PHE A 39 16.54 -1.90 6.46
CA PHE A 39 16.38 -2.64 7.70
C PHE A 39 17.23 -3.91 7.72
N TYR A 40 17.23 -4.69 6.63
CA TYR A 40 18.12 -5.85 6.48
C TYR A 40 19.60 -5.46 6.59
N GLU A 41 20.03 -4.40 5.90
CA GLU A 41 21.41 -3.89 5.97
C GLU A 41 21.79 -3.53 7.42
N LYS A 42 20.88 -2.89 8.16
CA LYS A 42 21.09 -2.56 9.58
C LYS A 42 21.16 -3.80 10.48
N LEU A 43 20.35 -4.82 10.23
CA LEU A 43 20.43 -6.08 10.99
C LEU A 43 21.79 -6.77 10.74
N GLN A 44 22.28 -6.76 9.49
CA GLN A 44 23.61 -7.27 9.15
C GLN A 44 24.74 -6.47 9.81
N GLU A 45 24.66 -5.14 9.82
CA GLU A 45 25.63 -4.27 10.52
C GLU A 45 25.71 -4.57 12.03
N GLN A 46 24.61 -4.98 12.65
CA GLN A 46 24.54 -5.36 14.06
C GLN A 46 25.01 -6.80 14.34
N GLY A 47 25.48 -7.52 13.32
CA GLY A 47 25.99 -8.88 13.45
C GLY A 47 24.92 -9.97 13.51
N ILE A 48 23.67 -9.66 13.11
CA ILE A 48 22.62 -10.67 13.04
C ILE A 48 22.91 -11.62 11.87
N PRO A 49 22.86 -12.94 12.09
CA PRO A 49 23.01 -13.94 11.04
C PRO A 49 22.08 -13.69 9.84
N GLN A 50 22.58 -13.99 8.64
CA GLN A 50 21.93 -13.64 7.38
C GLN A 50 20.53 -14.25 7.22
N ASP A 51 20.38 -15.49 7.66
CA ASP A 51 19.13 -16.25 7.72
C ASP A 51 18.10 -15.58 8.64
N VAL A 52 18.51 -15.21 9.85
CA VAL A 52 17.65 -14.54 10.84
C VAL A 52 17.26 -13.13 10.35
N ALA A 53 18.21 -12.35 9.83
CA ALA A 53 17.94 -11.03 9.30
C ALA A 53 16.96 -11.08 8.12
N LYS A 54 17.08 -12.10 7.25
CA LYS A 54 16.17 -12.31 6.13
C LYS A 54 14.75 -12.64 6.60
N GLU A 55 14.61 -13.48 7.63
CA GLU A 55 13.31 -13.85 8.20
C GLU A 55 12.62 -12.62 8.83
N ILE A 56 13.34 -11.87 9.66
CA ILE A 56 12.81 -10.66 10.31
C ILE A 56 12.39 -9.61 9.27
N THR A 57 13.25 -9.35 8.28
CA THR A 57 12.92 -8.42 7.19
C THR A 57 11.75 -8.91 6.35
N SER A 58 11.60 -10.23 6.14
CA SER A 58 10.46 -10.79 5.42
C SER A 58 9.16 -10.54 6.17
N MET A 59 9.11 -10.80 7.49
CA MET A 59 7.92 -10.55 8.31
C MET A 59 7.52 -9.06 8.34
N TYR A 60 8.50 -8.16 8.44
CA TYR A 60 8.29 -6.72 8.35
C TYR A 60 7.68 -6.32 6.99
N THR A 61 8.26 -6.84 5.91
CA THR A 61 7.82 -6.55 4.54
C THR A 61 6.42 -7.07 4.28
N GLU A 62 6.12 -8.30 4.71
CA GLU A 62 4.82 -8.92 4.57
C GLU A 62 3.73 -8.11 5.27
N SER A 63 3.96 -7.73 6.53
CA SER A 63 3.04 -6.89 7.30
C SER A 63 2.77 -5.54 6.61
N GLY A 64 3.83 -4.86 6.13
CA GLY A 64 3.69 -3.58 5.43
C GLY A 64 2.96 -3.72 4.08
N MET A 65 3.21 -4.81 3.35
CA MET A 65 2.56 -5.09 2.07
C MET A 65 1.09 -5.49 2.23
N GLU A 66 0.76 -6.18 3.32
CA GLU A 66 -0.60 -6.58 3.68
C GLU A 66 -1.46 -5.35 4.02
N PHE A 67 -0.93 -4.40 4.80
CA PHE A 67 -1.58 -3.13 5.08
C PHE A 67 -1.85 -2.32 3.80
N LEU A 68 -0.88 -2.35 2.87
CA LEU A 68 -0.97 -1.68 1.56
C LEU A 68 -1.75 -2.48 0.51
N SER A 69 -2.44 -3.55 0.89
CA SER A 69 -3.34 -4.27 0.01
C SER A 69 -4.57 -3.41 -0.30
N ILE A 70 -4.65 -2.90 -1.52
CA ILE A 70 -5.81 -2.15 -2.05
C ILE A 70 -7.12 -2.90 -1.75
N ARG A 71 -7.10 -4.24 -1.81
CA ARG A 71 -8.26 -5.09 -1.56
C ARG A 71 -8.74 -4.98 -0.11
N LYS A 72 -7.82 -4.93 0.86
CA LYS A 72 -8.15 -4.74 2.29
C LYS A 72 -8.59 -3.31 2.57
N MET A 73 -7.98 -2.31 1.95
CA MET A 73 -8.44 -0.92 2.06
C MET A 73 -9.85 -0.73 1.49
N MET A 74 -10.17 -1.36 0.35
CA MET A 74 -11.53 -1.35 -0.20
C MET A 74 -12.52 -2.11 0.70
N GLN A 75 -12.12 -3.24 1.28
CA GLN A 75 -12.95 -3.97 2.25
C GLN A 75 -13.24 -3.14 3.51
N LEU A 76 -12.23 -2.45 4.07
CA LEU A 76 -12.41 -1.52 5.18
C LEU A 76 -13.33 -0.35 4.77
N ALA A 77 -13.10 0.26 3.62
CA ALA A 77 -13.94 1.35 3.12
C ALA A 77 -15.40 0.91 2.91
N SER A 78 -15.65 -0.34 2.50
CA SER A 78 -17.01 -0.88 2.41
C SER A 78 -17.65 -1.16 3.78
N GLN A 79 -16.86 -1.48 4.82
CA GLN A 79 -17.36 -1.71 6.18
C GLN A 79 -17.71 -0.41 6.92
N PHE A 80 -17.12 0.73 6.54
CA PHE A 80 -17.46 2.05 7.10
C PHE A 80 -18.63 2.74 6.38
N ASN A 81 -19.18 2.12 5.34
CA ASN A 81 -20.26 2.69 4.51
C ASN A 81 -21.63 2.05 4.78
N ASP A 82 -21.71 1.18 5.80
CA ASP A 82 -22.92 0.74 6.50
C ASP A 82 -22.99 1.43 7.89
#